data_AF-A0AAD8IRL7-F1
#
_entry.id   AF-A0AAD8IRL7-F1
#
_cell.length_a   1.000
_cell.length_b   1.000
_cell.length_c   1.000
_cell.angle_alpha   90.00
_cell.angle_beta   90.00
_cell.angle_gamma   90.00
#
_symmetry.space_group_name_H-M   'P 1'
#
loop_
_entity.id
_entity.type
_entity.pdbx_description
1 polymer ?
#
loop_
_entity_poly.entity_id
_entity_poly.type
_entity_poly.pdbx_seq_one_letter_code
_entity_poly.pdbx_strand_id
1 'polypeptide(L)'
;MVAENVTNYATEKLKEVLLMMQYLWEEVIQWVDTVFPPDARVEKFNHWVQVGKTFLVAWLVLLMLICCFKCCCKCFKWVDTVFPPEARVEKLNLWVQVGKPFMENVKNYATKKLKEVLVMMQYLWEEVIQWVDTVFPPEARVEKFNHWVQVGKTFLVAWLVLLILMYCCKCWGIGRRGRPERMMRAPVRNYRMPRNEFERNPGSYFRNLRARNR
;
A
#
# COMPACT_ATOMS: atom_id res chain seq x y z
N MET A 1 13.60 -31.56 4.43
CA MET A 1 12.51 -31.72 5.43
C MET A 1 11.83 -30.41 5.80
N VAL A 2 12.42 -29.45 6.55
CA VAL A 2 11.66 -28.22 6.94
C VAL A 2 11.24 -27.36 5.74
N ALA A 3 12.08 -27.24 4.72
CA ALA A 3 11.77 -26.45 3.52
C ALA A 3 10.61 -27.05 2.68
N GLU A 4 10.52 -28.37 2.57
CA GLU A 4 9.44 -29.05 1.82
C GLU A 4 8.08 -28.91 2.51
N ASN A 5 8.05 -28.91 3.84
CA ASN A 5 6.80 -28.73 4.59
C ASN A 5 6.23 -27.32 4.41
N VAL A 6 7.10 -26.31 4.31
CA VAL A 6 6.69 -24.91 4.10
C VAL A 6 6.13 -24.70 2.68
N THR A 7 6.75 -25.30 1.66
CA THR A 7 6.26 -25.19 0.28
C THR A 7 4.91 -25.88 0.11
N ASN A 8 4.74 -27.07 0.70
CA ASN A 8 3.48 -27.82 0.60
C ASN A 8 2.32 -27.08 1.30
N TYR A 9 2.56 -26.53 2.49
CA TYR A 9 1.57 -25.71 3.20
C TYR A 9 1.17 -24.45 2.41
N ALA A 10 2.14 -23.76 1.81
CA ALA A 10 1.85 -22.59 0.98
C ALA A 10 1.02 -22.94 -0.26
N THR A 11 1.29 -24.09 -0.91
CA THR A 11 0.53 -24.53 -2.08
C THR A 11 -0.91 -24.94 -1.74
N GLU A 12 -1.13 -25.58 -0.59
CA GLU A 12 -2.47 -25.90 -0.09
C GLU A 12 -3.29 -24.63 0.17
N LYS A 13 -2.71 -23.64 0.86
CA LYS A 13 -3.40 -22.38 1.14
C LYS A 13 -3.66 -21.55 -0.13
N LEU A 14 -2.77 -21.64 -1.13
CA LEU A 14 -3.02 -21.02 -2.42
C LEU A 14 -4.22 -21.66 -3.14
N LYS A 15 -4.37 -22.98 -3.06
CA LYS A 15 -5.53 -23.69 -3.64
C LYS A 15 -6.84 -23.30 -2.98
N GLU A 16 -6.87 -23.19 -1.65
CA GLU A 16 -8.06 -22.72 -0.91
C GLU A 16 -8.47 -21.30 -1.35
N VAL A 17 -7.50 -20.39 -1.51
CA VAL A 17 -7.76 -19.02 -1.98
C VAL A 17 -8.26 -19.01 -3.42
N LEU A 18 -7.70 -19.84 -4.30
CA LEU A 18 -8.14 -19.95 -5.69
C LEU A 18 -9.58 -20.48 -5.79
N LEU A 19 -9.94 -21.49 -5.00
CA LEU A 19 -11.31 -22.00 -4.95
C LEU A 19 -12.30 -20.95 -4.43
N MET A 20 -11.93 -20.19 -3.39
CA MET A 20 -12.74 -19.06 -2.93
C MET A 20 -12.92 -17.99 -4.02
N MET A 21 -11.87 -17.69 -4.79
CA MET A 21 -11.98 -16.73 -5.90
C MET A 21 -12.85 -17.25 -7.05
N GLN A 22 -12.80 -18.55 -7.37
CA GLN A 22 -13.68 -19.15 -8.37
C GLN A 22 -15.15 -19.07 -7.95
N TYR A 23 -15.45 -19.44 -6.70
CA TYR A 23 -16.80 -19.35 -6.15
C TYR A 23 -17.32 -17.90 -6.18
N LEU A 24 -16.52 -16.95 -5.72
CA LEU A 24 -16.89 -15.52 -5.77
C LEU A 24 -17.07 -15.02 -7.21
N TRP A 25 -16.30 -15.52 -8.17
CA TRP A 25 -16.43 -15.13 -9.57
C TRP A 25 -17.72 -15.67 -10.19
N GLU A 26 -18.09 -16.91 -9.89
CA GLU A 26 -19.37 -17.49 -10.33
C GLU A 26 -20.57 -16.74 -9.75
N GLU A 27 -20.50 -16.39 -8.45
CA GLU A 27 -21.54 -15.61 -7.78
C GLU A 27 -21.64 -14.19 -8.34
N VAL A 28 -20.51 -13.56 -8.70
CA VAL A 28 -20.48 -12.27 -9.40
C VAL A 28 -21.07 -12.38 -10.81
N ILE A 29 -20.77 -13.44 -11.58
CA ILE A 29 -21.36 -13.64 -12.91
C ILE A 29 -22.88 -13.82 -12.77
N GLN A 30 -23.33 -14.65 -11.85
CA GLN A 30 -24.74 -14.91 -11.63
C GLN A 30 -25.47 -13.64 -11.19
N TRP A 31 -24.82 -12.79 -10.40
CA TRP A 31 -25.29 -11.45 -10.07
C TRP A 31 -25.38 -10.54 -11.30
N VAL A 32 -24.32 -10.47 -12.10
CA VAL A 32 -24.32 -9.68 -13.35
C VAL A 32 -25.46 -10.13 -14.25
N ASP A 33 -25.72 -11.43 -14.35
CA ASP A 33 -26.78 -11.97 -15.19
C ASP A 33 -28.19 -11.69 -14.63
N THR A 34 -28.36 -11.62 -13.31
CA THR A 34 -29.64 -11.23 -12.69
C THR A 34 -29.91 -9.74 -12.75
N VAL A 35 -28.86 -8.92 -12.70
CA VAL A 35 -28.96 -7.47 -12.67
C VAL A 35 -29.01 -6.85 -14.06
N PHE A 36 -28.33 -7.46 -15.03
CA PHE A 36 -28.24 -6.95 -16.40
C PHE A 36 -28.92 -7.91 -17.38
N PRO A 37 -30.17 -7.60 -17.82
CA PRO A 37 -30.81 -8.36 -18.88
C PRO A 37 -29.90 -8.39 -20.12
N PRO A 38 -29.85 -9.52 -20.84
CA PRO A 38 -28.84 -9.79 -21.87
C PRO A 38 -28.76 -8.67 -22.93
N ASP A 39 -29.88 -8.04 -23.22
CA ASP A 39 -30.07 -7.04 -24.27
C ASP A 39 -29.37 -5.70 -23.97
N ALA A 40 -29.21 -5.35 -22.68
CA ALA A 40 -28.61 -4.08 -22.24
C ALA A 40 -27.19 -4.26 -21.64
N ARG A 41 -26.69 -5.50 -21.62
CA ARG A 41 -25.52 -5.90 -20.83
C ARG A 41 -24.24 -5.23 -21.33
N VAL A 42 -23.99 -5.25 -22.64
CA VAL A 42 -22.71 -4.78 -23.21
C VAL A 42 -22.53 -3.27 -23.03
N GLU A 43 -23.57 -2.50 -23.27
CA GLU A 43 -23.49 -1.03 -23.24
C GLU A 43 -23.37 -0.50 -21.81
N LYS A 44 -24.20 -1.00 -20.88
CA LYS A 44 -24.12 -0.63 -19.45
C LYS A 44 -22.83 -1.14 -18.80
N PHE A 45 -22.40 -2.35 -19.13
CA PHE A 45 -21.15 -2.90 -18.58
C PHE A 45 -19.94 -2.08 -19.00
N ASN A 46 -19.85 -1.65 -20.26
CA ASN A 46 -18.77 -0.79 -20.72
C ASN A 46 -18.74 0.56 -19.99
N HIS A 47 -19.90 1.16 -19.74
CA HIS A 47 -20.00 2.38 -18.92
C HIS A 47 -19.49 2.15 -17.49
N TRP A 48 -19.95 1.08 -16.82
CA TRP A 48 -19.51 0.73 -15.47
C TRP A 48 -18.04 0.36 -15.38
N VAL A 49 -17.48 -0.30 -16.40
CA VAL A 49 -16.04 -0.58 -16.47
C VAL A 49 -15.24 0.72 -16.61
N GLN A 50 -15.73 1.70 -17.37
CA GLN A 50 -15.07 3.01 -17.47
C GLN A 50 -15.10 3.78 -16.14
N VAL A 51 -16.26 3.77 -15.47
CA VAL A 51 -16.39 4.36 -14.12
C VAL A 51 -15.51 3.62 -13.11
N GLY A 52 -15.49 2.28 -13.14
CA GLY A 52 -14.65 1.46 -12.27
C GLY A 52 -13.16 1.73 -12.48
N LYS A 53 -12.71 1.94 -13.72
CA LYS A 53 -11.31 2.29 -14.05
C LYS A 53 -10.89 3.61 -13.41
N THR A 54 -11.72 4.66 -13.47
CA THR A 54 -11.37 5.96 -12.88
C THR A 54 -11.24 5.87 -11.35
N PHE A 55 -12.15 5.15 -10.69
CA PHE A 55 -12.07 4.88 -9.25
C PHE A 55 -10.84 4.05 -8.88
N LEU A 56 -10.51 3.02 -9.66
CA LEU A 56 -9.35 2.17 -9.42
C LEU A 56 -8.04 2.96 -9.57
N VAL A 57 -7.92 3.82 -10.57
CA VAL A 57 -6.77 4.71 -10.74
C VAL A 57 -6.66 5.71 -9.58
N ALA A 58 -7.76 6.37 -9.20
CA ALA A 58 -7.77 7.30 -8.06
C ALA A 58 -7.36 6.60 -6.75
N TRP A 59 -7.84 5.38 -6.53
CA TRP A 59 -7.48 4.55 -5.39
C TRP A 59 -6.00 4.15 -5.39
N LEU A 60 -5.45 3.73 -6.54
CA LEU A 60 -4.02 3.43 -6.68
C LEU A 60 -3.13 4.66 -6.44
N VAL A 61 -3.54 5.83 -6.92
CA VAL A 61 -2.82 7.10 -6.67
C VAL A 61 -2.84 7.44 -5.18
N LEU A 62 -3.99 7.33 -4.51
CA LEU A 62 -4.10 7.56 -3.07
C LEU A 62 -3.21 6.58 -2.29
N LEU A 63 -3.22 5.31 -2.68
CA LEU A 63 -2.42 4.26 -2.05
C LEU A 63 -0.91 4.52 -2.25
N MET A 64 -0.52 5.00 -3.43
CA MET A 64 0.84 5.44 -3.73
C MET A 64 1.24 6.66 -2.88
N LEU A 65 0.37 7.67 -2.75
CA LEU A 65 0.63 8.85 -1.92
C LEU A 65 0.82 8.47 -0.44
N ILE A 66 -0.03 7.59 0.10
CA ILE A 66 0.07 7.10 1.48
C ILE A 66 1.37 6.29 1.67
N CYS A 67 1.70 5.42 0.71
CA CYS A 67 2.95 4.66 0.73
C CYS A 67 4.18 5.57 0.67
N CYS A 68 4.17 6.56 -0.22
CA CYS A 68 5.24 7.53 -0.40
C CYS A 68 5.39 8.41 0.83
N PHE A 69 4.31 8.86 1.47
CA PHE A 69 4.36 9.69 2.67
C PHE A 69 5.11 8.98 3.80
N LYS A 70 4.85 7.68 4.03
CA LYS A 70 5.57 6.89 5.04
C LYS A 70 7.02 6.56 4.66
N CYS A 71 7.31 6.33 3.39
CA CYS A 71 8.70 6.23 2.91
C CYS A 71 9.43 7.55 3.13
N CYS A 72 8.79 8.69 2.85
CA CYS A 72 9.30 10.02 3.13
C CYS A 72 9.53 10.23 4.65
N CYS A 73 8.67 9.71 5.53
CA CYS A 73 8.91 9.76 6.98
C CYS A 73 10.18 8.99 7.41
N LYS A 74 10.52 7.86 6.75
CA LYS A 74 11.81 7.18 6.97
C LYS A 74 12.98 7.97 6.42
N CYS A 75 12.82 8.64 5.28
CA CYS A 75 13.82 9.58 4.77
C CYS A 75 13.99 10.79 5.72
N PHE A 76 12.94 11.18 6.43
CA PHE A 76 13.01 12.23 7.44
C PHE A 76 13.85 11.82 8.65
N LYS A 77 13.81 10.54 9.07
CA LYS A 77 14.74 10.01 10.09
C LYS A 77 16.21 10.05 9.67
N TRP A 78 16.53 10.07 8.37
CA TRP A 78 17.90 10.27 7.91
C TRP A 78 18.37 11.71 8.16
N VAL A 79 17.46 12.69 8.04
CA VAL A 79 17.74 14.09 8.40
C VAL A 79 18.13 14.21 9.87
N ASP A 80 17.49 13.44 10.77
CA ASP A 80 17.85 13.39 12.19
C ASP A 80 19.27 12.83 12.45
N THR A 81 19.82 12.03 11.54
CA THR A 81 21.18 11.50 11.68
C THR A 81 22.26 12.38 11.06
N VAL A 82 21.89 13.28 10.14
CA VAL A 82 22.86 14.11 9.39
C VAL A 82 23.09 15.46 10.06
N PHE A 83 22.10 16.00 10.77
CA PHE A 83 22.20 17.33 11.37
C PHE A 83 22.38 17.26 12.89
N PRO A 84 23.40 17.96 13.45
CA PRO A 84 23.58 18.05 14.90
C PRO A 84 22.37 18.73 15.57
N PRO A 85 22.04 18.37 16.82
CA PRO A 85 20.83 18.81 17.53
C PRO A 85 20.61 20.32 17.52
N GLU A 86 21.68 21.09 17.64
CA GLU A 86 21.66 22.54 17.77
C GLU A 86 21.26 23.24 16.45
N ALA A 87 21.64 22.69 15.30
CA ALA A 87 21.27 23.24 13.98
C ALA A 87 19.87 22.80 13.50
N ARG A 88 19.20 21.90 14.24
CA ARG A 88 17.89 21.35 13.82
C ARG A 88 16.76 22.35 13.98
N VAL A 89 16.71 23.07 15.10
CA VAL A 89 15.56 23.94 15.43
C VAL A 89 15.48 25.11 14.45
N GLU A 90 16.61 25.74 14.15
CA GLU A 90 16.67 26.89 13.24
C GLU A 90 16.31 26.50 11.81
N LYS A 91 16.85 25.38 11.31
CA LYS A 91 16.48 24.86 9.99
C LYS A 91 15.03 24.40 9.95
N LEU A 92 14.50 23.74 11.00
CA LEU A 92 13.08 23.36 11.01
C LEU A 92 12.18 24.57 10.91
N ASN A 93 12.47 25.65 11.64
CA ASN A 93 11.69 26.88 11.59
C ASN A 93 11.74 27.51 10.19
N LEU A 94 12.91 27.49 9.54
CA LEU A 94 13.06 27.96 8.16
C LEU A 94 12.23 27.10 7.18
N TRP A 95 12.30 25.77 7.29
CA TRP A 95 11.51 24.85 6.45
C TRP A 95 10.00 24.96 6.70
N VAL A 96 9.58 25.20 7.95
CA VAL A 96 8.19 25.45 8.30
C VAL A 96 7.71 26.77 7.72
N GLN A 97 8.53 27.84 7.77
CA GLN A 97 8.19 29.12 7.14
C GLN A 97 8.09 29.01 5.62
N VAL A 98 9.08 28.37 4.97
CA VAL A 98 9.10 28.17 3.52
C VAL A 98 7.98 27.22 3.07
N GLY A 99 7.67 26.21 3.88
CA GLY A 99 6.66 25.20 3.58
C GLY A 99 5.21 25.64 3.83
N LYS A 100 4.97 26.62 4.70
CA LYS A 100 3.62 27.13 5.01
C LYS A 100 2.81 27.54 3.77
N PRO A 101 3.29 28.43 2.88
CA PRO A 101 2.51 28.84 1.70
C PRO A 101 2.26 27.67 0.74
N PHE A 102 3.21 26.73 0.63
CA PHE A 102 3.00 25.50 -0.14
C PHE A 102 1.90 24.61 0.46
N MET A 103 1.92 24.41 1.77
CA MET A 103 0.90 23.61 2.47
C MET A 103 -0.49 24.23 2.41
N GLU A 104 -0.60 25.57 2.47
CA GLU A 104 -1.87 26.28 2.25
C GLU A 104 -2.38 26.11 0.82
N ASN A 105 -1.50 26.21 -0.19
CA ASN A 105 -1.88 25.96 -1.59
C ASN A 105 -2.35 24.52 -1.80
N VAL A 106 -1.64 23.53 -1.24
CA VAL A 106 -2.04 22.12 -1.29
C VAL A 106 -3.39 21.90 -0.60
N LYS A 107 -3.60 22.51 0.56
CA LYS A 107 -4.88 22.43 1.29
C LYS A 107 -6.03 23.04 0.48
N ASN A 108 -5.82 24.21 -0.11
CA ASN A 108 -6.83 24.89 -0.93
C ASN A 108 -7.16 24.08 -2.19
N TYR A 109 -6.14 23.53 -2.84
CA TYR A 109 -6.33 22.63 -3.99
C TYR A 109 -7.08 21.35 -3.61
N ALA A 110 -6.66 20.69 -2.52
CA ALA A 110 -7.28 19.46 -2.03
C ALA A 110 -8.73 19.68 -1.64
N THR A 111 -9.05 20.76 -0.92
CA THR A 111 -10.43 21.11 -0.54
C THR A 111 -11.29 21.44 -1.75
N LYS A 112 -10.75 22.14 -2.76
CA LYS A 112 -11.47 22.39 -4.02
C LYS A 112 -11.79 21.08 -4.75
N LYS A 113 -10.80 20.20 -4.91
CA LYS A 113 -10.98 18.91 -5.57
C LYS A 113 -11.91 17.99 -4.79
N LEU A 114 -11.85 18.01 -3.47
CA LEU A 114 -12.74 17.25 -2.61
C LEU A 114 -14.19 17.71 -2.78
N LYS A 115 -14.45 19.02 -2.88
CA LYS A 115 -15.79 19.54 -3.21
C LYS A 115 -16.29 19.08 -4.57
N GLU A 116 -15.45 19.13 -5.61
CA GLU A 116 -15.79 18.65 -6.96
C GLU A 116 -16.15 17.15 -6.94
N VAL A 117 -15.36 16.33 -6.23
CA VAL A 117 -15.62 14.90 -6.05
C VAL A 117 -16.91 14.65 -5.26
N LEU A 118 -17.19 15.47 -4.24
CA LEU A 118 -18.37 15.32 -3.39
C LEU A 118 -19.66 15.61 -4.18
N VAL A 119 -19.64 16.63 -5.05
CA VAL A 119 -20.76 16.91 -5.97
C VAL A 119 -20.94 15.78 -6.98
N MET A 120 -19.86 15.26 -7.56
CA MET A 120 -19.96 14.09 -8.45
C MET A 120 -20.49 12.84 -7.71
N MET A 121 -20.09 12.64 -6.46
CA MET A 121 -20.61 11.56 -5.61
C MET A 121 -22.11 11.73 -5.31
N GLN A 122 -22.59 12.94 -5.09
CA GLN A 122 -24.04 13.19 -4.90
C GLN A 122 -24.83 12.82 -6.16
N TYR A 123 -24.37 13.25 -7.33
CA TYR A 123 -25.01 12.89 -8.60
C TYR A 123 -25.00 11.37 -8.85
N LEU A 124 -23.85 10.73 -8.63
CA LEU A 124 -23.73 9.27 -8.72
C LEU A 124 -24.63 8.55 -7.70
N TRP A 125 -24.79 9.10 -6.51
CA TRP A 125 -25.63 8.50 -5.47
C TRP A 125 -27.11 8.58 -5.82
N GLU A 126 -27.57 9.69 -6.39
CA GLU A 126 -28.94 9.82 -6.91
C GLU A 126 -29.22 8.80 -8.02
N GLU A 127 -28.29 8.64 -8.96
CA GLU A 127 -28.40 7.64 -10.04
C GLU A 127 -28.39 6.20 -9.49
N VAL A 128 -27.54 5.94 -8.49
CA VAL A 128 -27.50 4.64 -7.79
C VAL A 128 -28.80 4.38 -7.04
N ILE A 129 -29.38 5.36 -6.33
CA ILE A 129 -30.67 5.19 -5.64
C ILE A 129 -31.75 4.87 -6.66
N GLN A 130 -31.84 5.66 -7.73
CA GLN A 130 -32.87 5.46 -8.76
C GLN A 130 -32.74 4.08 -9.41
N TRP A 131 -31.50 3.64 -9.64
CA TRP A 131 -31.21 2.29 -10.12
C TRP A 131 -31.58 1.21 -9.09
N VAL A 132 -31.24 1.39 -7.80
CA VAL A 132 -31.60 0.47 -6.72
C VAL A 132 -33.11 0.33 -6.63
N ASP A 133 -33.86 1.43 -6.68
CA ASP A 133 -35.33 1.40 -6.66
C ASP A 133 -35.91 0.69 -7.89
N THR A 134 -35.22 0.76 -9.04
CA THR A 134 -35.62 0.05 -10.27
C THR A 134 -35.33 -1.45 -10.18
N VAL A 135 -34.20 -1.85 -9.60
CA VAL A 135 -33.77 -3.26 -9.53
C VAL A 135 -34.40 -4.00 -8.34
N PHE A 136 -34.70 -3.29 -7.25
CA PHE A 136 -35.22 -3.87 -6.01
C PHE A 136 -36.59 -3.29 -5.64
N PRO A 137 -37.69 -3.94 -6.06
CA PRO A 137 -39.03 -3.54 -5.65
C PRO A 137 -39.15 -3.53 -4.11
N PRO A 138 -39.93 -2.59 -3.55
CA PRO A 138 -39.95 -2.28 -2.12
C PRO A 138 -40.27 -3.50 -1.23
N GLU A 139 -41.08 -4.45 -1.72
CA GLU A 139 -41.47 -5.64 -0.96
C GLU A 139 -40.33 -6.66 -0.74
N ALA A 140 -39.35 -6.74 -1.64
CA ALA A 140 -38.24 -7.72 -1.56
C ALA A 140 -36.94 -7.12 -1.01
N ARG A 141 -36.96 -5.84 -0.62
CA ARG A 141 -35.77 -5.03 -0.36
C ARG A 141 -35.02 -5.50 0.90
N VAL A 142 -35.74 -5.80 1.98
CA VAL A 142 -35.13 -6.08 3.29
C VAL A 142 -34.38 -7.41 3.31
N GLU A 143 -34.98 -8.47 2.78
CA GLU A 143 -34.36 -9.81 2.78
C GLU A 143 -33.13 -9.87 1.86
N LYS A 144 -33.25 -9.35 0.64
CA LYS A 144 -32.12 -9.31 -0.30
C LYS A 144 -31.02 -8.38 0.21
N PHE A 145 -31.35 -7.22 0.77
CA PHE A 145 -30.35 -6.30 1.30
C PHE A 145 -29.54 -6.91 2.44
N ASN A 146 -30.17 -7.66 3.36
CA ASN A 146 -29.45 -8.35 4.43
C ASN A 146 -28.43 -9.36 3.88
N HIS A 147 -28.80 -10.13 2.85
CA HIS A 147 -27.87 -11.03 2.17
C HIS A 147 -26.71 -10.24 1.52
N TRP A 148 -27.00 -9.14 0.83
CA TRP A 148 -25.98 -8.28 0.22
C TRP A 148 -25.04 -7.60 1.21
N VAL A 149 -25.55 -7.17 2.36
CA VAL A 149 -24.72 -6.62 3.44
C VAL A 149 -23.78 -7.70 3.97
N GLN A 150 -24.24 -8.93 4.07
CA GLN A 150 -23.42 -10.06 4.52
C GLN A 150 -22.29 -10.37 3.52
N VAL A 151 -22.59 -10.37 2.22
CA VAL A 151 -21.58 -10.52 1.14
C VAL A 151 -20.63 -9.33 1.08
N GLY A 152 -21.15 -8.10 1.20
CA GLY A 152 -20.35 -6.88 1.22
C GLY A 152 -19.37 -6.85 2.40
N LYS A 153 -19.77 -7.39 3.55
CA LYS A 153 -18.92 -7.48 4.75
C LYS A 153 -17.69 -8.35 4.52
N THR A 154 -17.81 -9.49 3.84
CA THR A 154 -16.66 -10.35 3.51
C THR A 154 -15.67 -9.65 2.59
N PHE A 155 -16.14 -8.94 1.56
CA PHE A 155 -15.27 -8.15 0.69
C PHE A 155 -14.58 -7.00 1.45
N LEU A 156 -15.31 -6.31 2.34
CA LEU A 156 -14.76 -5.23 3.15
C LEU A 156 -13.66 -5.75 4.10
N VAL A 157 -13.86 -6.90 4.73
CA VAL A 157 -12.84 -7.55 5.57
C VAL A 157 -11.62 -7.97 4.73
N ALA A 158 -11.82 -8.61 3.57
CA ALA A 158 -10.72 -9.00 2.69
C ALA A 158 -9.90 -7.79 2.22
N TRP A 159 -10.58 -6.69 1.86
CA TRP A 159 -9.95 -5.44 1.47
C TRP A 159 -9.17 -4.79 2.63
N LEU A 160 -9.72 -4.78 3.84
CA LEU A 160 -9.02 -4.31 5.04
C LEU A 160 -7.77 -5.14 5.34
N VAL A 161 -7.86 -6.48 5.22
CA VAL A 161 -6.71 -7.38 5.41
C VAL A 161 -5.65 -7.11 4.35
N LEU A 162 -6.02 -6.94 3.08
CA LEU A 162 -5.09 -6.56 2.01
C LEU A 162 -4.42 -5.21 2.27
N LEU A 163 -5.16 -4.21 2.74
CA LEU A 163 -4.60 -2.94 3.15
C LEU A 163 -3.60 -3.09 4.29
N ILE A 164 -3.94 -3.84 5.34
CA ILE A 164 -3.06 -4.11 6.48
C ILE A 164 -1.81 -4.85 6.01
N LEU A 165 -1.94 -5.86 5.16
CA LEU A 165 -0.83 -6.59 4.58
C LEU A 165 0.07 -5.67 3.76
N MET A 166 -0.49 -4.84 2.87
CA MET A 166 0.31 -3.85 2.13
C MET A 166 1.01 -2.85 3.05
N TYR A 167 0.35 -2.43 4.12
CA TYR A 167 0.88 -1.52 5.13
C TYR A 167 2.00 -2.16 5.96
N CYS A 168 1.89 -3.45 6.28
CA CYS A 168 2.88 -4.21 7.03
C CYS A 168 4.05 -4.68 6.14
N CYS A 169 3.81 -5.12 4.91
CA CYS A 169 4.81 -5.68 4.00
C CYS A 169 5.88 -4.66 3.55
N LYS A 170 5.58 -3.36 3.46
CA LYS A 170 6.61 -2.32 3.21
C LYS A 170 7.37 -1.88 4.47
N CYS A 171 6.87 -2.20 5.67
CA CYS A 171 7.57 -1.91 6.92
C CYS A 171 8.46 -3.07 7.41
N TRP A 172 8.15 -4.31 7.04
CA TRP A 172 8.75 -5.53 7.62
C TRP A 172 9.87 -6.22 6.85
N GLY A 173 10.45 -5.59 5.81
CA GLY A 173 11.89 -5.81 5.59
C GLY A 173 12.36 -6.47 4.29
N ILE A 174 11.69 -6.28 3.16
CA ILE A 174 12.33 -6.57 1.86
C ILE A 174 13.47 -5.57 1.54
N GLY A 175 13.47 -4.39 2.20
CA GLY A 175 14.50 -3.35 2.06
C GLY A 175 15.52 -3.25 3.20
N ARG A 176 15.50 -4.13 4.20
CA ARG A 176 16.65 -4.31 5.10
C ARG A 176 17.64 -5.33 4.53
N ARG A 177 17.81 -5.37 3.20
CA ARG A 177 19.13 -5.70 2.67
C ARG A 177 20.02 -4.59 3.22
N GLY A 178 20.77 -4.92 4.27
CA GLY A 178 21.73 -4.02 4.89
C GLY A 178 22.40 -3.26 3.77
N ARG A 179 22.35 -1.92 3.85
CA ARG A 179 23.07 -1.02 2.94
C ARG A 179 24.36 -1.74 2.60
N PRO A 180 24.62 -2.15 1.34
CA PRO A 180 25.70 -3.07 1.03
C PRO A 180 26.92 -2.56 1.74
N GLU A 181 27.35 -3.27 2.79
CA GLU A 181 28.36 -2.75 3.68
C GLU A 181 29.55 -2.50 2.78
N ARG A 182 30.02 -1.25 2.76
CA ARG A 182 31.09 -0.87 1.84
C ARG A 182 32.28 -1.75 2.18
N MET A 183 32.50 -2.78 1.37
CA MET A 183 33.62 -3.67 1.54
C MET A 183 34.88 -2.94 1.07
N MET A 184 35.99 -3.14 1.76
CA MET A 184 37.29 -2.68 1.32
C MET A 184 38.30 -3.83 1.38
N ARG A 185 39.36 -3.78 0.56
CA ARG A 185 40.47 -4.72 0.70
C ARG A 185 41.21 -4.43 1.99
N ALA A 186 41.46 -5.47 2.77
CA ALA A 186 42.17 -5.36 4.03
C ALA A 186 43.65 -4.98 3.77
N PRO A 187 44.22 -3.98 4.48
CA PRO A 187 45.63 -3.65 4.34
C PRO A 187 46.49 -4.85 4.73
N VAL A 188 47.47 -5.22 3.90
CA VAL A 188 48.40 -6.35 4.14
C VAL A 188 47.75 -7.75 4.01
N ARG A 189 46.45 -7.87 3.70
CA ARG A 189 45.76 -9.17 3.59
C ARG A 189 44.93 -9.28 2.31
N ASN A 190 44.94 -10.46 1.68
CA ASN A 190 44.19 -10.75 0.45
C ASN A 190 42.71 -11.14 0.70
N TYR A 191 42.00 -10.40 1.58
CA TYR A 191 40.55 -10.56 1.75
C TYR A 191 39.83 -9.21 1.85
N ARG A 192 38.50 -9.23 1.74
CA ARG A 192 37.64 -8.05 1.88
C ARG A 192 37.02 -8.00 3.27
N MET A 193 37.01 -6.83 3.89
CA MET A 193 36.38 -6.59 5.19
C MET A 193 35.40 -5.41 5.16
N PRO A 194 34.43 -5.36 6.08
CA PRO A 194 33.54 -4.21 6.20
C PRO A 194 34.34 -2.95 6.54
N ARG A 195 34.21 -1.89 5.75
CA ARG A 195 34.92 -0.61 5.99
C ARG A 195 34.55 0.00 7.34
N ASN A 196 33.29 -0.14 7.77
CA ASN A 196 32.80 0.42 9.03
C ASN A 196 33.53 -0.15 10.26
N GLU A 197 33.82 -1.46 10.27
CA GLU A 197 34.57 -2.06 11.39
C GLU A 197 35.98 -1.50 11.51
N PHE A 198 36.64 -1.26 10.37
CA PHE A 198 37.97 -0.66 10.33
C PHE A 198 37.97 0.80 10.75
N GLU A 199 37.05 1.60 10.22
CA GLU A 199 36.94 3.03 10.57
C GLU A 199 36.58 3.22 12.05
N ARG A 200 35.76 2.32 12.61
CA ARG A 200 35.37 2.35 14.01
C ARG A 200 36.53 2.08 14.97
N ASN A 201 37.44 1.16 14.62
CA ASN A 201 38.59 0.84 15.46
C ASN A 201 39.76 0.25 14.65
N PRO A 202 40.61 1.09 14.04
CA PRO A 202 41.76 0.59 13.28
C PRO A 202 42.78 -0.11 14.19
N GLY A 203 42.85 0.27 15.47
CA GLY A 203 43.80 -0.27 16.44
C GLY A 203 43.57 -1.75 16.76
N SER A 204 42.32 -2.24 16.74
CA SER A 204 42.03 -3.67 16.94
C SER A 204 42.55 -4.50 15.75
N TYR A 205 42.38 -4.01 14.52
CA TYR A 205 42.88 -4.66 13.31
C TYR A 205 44.41 -4.86 13.37
N PHE A 206 45.17 -3.80 13.67
CA PHE A 206 46.63 -3.89 13.72
C PHE A 206 47.16 -4.68 14.93
N ARG A 207 46.46 -4.66 16.08
CA ARG A 207 46.81 -5.52 17.22
C ARG A 207 46.67 -7.00 16.88
N ASN A 208 45.57 -7.38 16.23
CA ASN A 208 45.37 -8.75 15.75
C ASN A 208 46.39 -9.15 14.68
N LEU A 209 46.85 -8.19 13.87
CA LEU A 209 47.90 -8.43 12.88
C LEU A 209 49.26 -8.72 13.54
N ARG A 210 49.63 -7.96 14.58
CA ARG A 210 50.87 -8.17 15.34
C ARG A 210 50.83 -9.45 16.17
N ALA A 211 49.70 -9.77 16.78
CA ALA A 211 49.54 -10.97 17.59
C ALA A 211 49.69 -12.27 16.79
N ARG A 212 49.36 -12.26 15.49
CA ARG A 212 49.50 -13.42 14.61
C ARG A 212 50.91 -13.57 14.00
N ASN A 213 51.69 -12.50 13.94
CA ASN A 213 53.04 -12.50 13.37
C ASN A 213 54.14 -12.74 14.43
N ARG A 214 53.76 -12.96 15.70
CA ARG A 214 54.64 -13.50 16.73
C ARG A 214 54.40 -15.00 16.84
#